data_AF-T2JVC3-F1
#
_entry.id   AF-T2JVC3-F1
#
_cell.length_a   1.000
_cell.length_b   1.000
_cell.length_c   1.000
_cell.angle_alpha   90.00
_cell.angle_beta   90.00
_cell.angle_gamma   90.00
#
_symmetry.space_group_name_H-M   'P 1'
#
loop_
_entity.id
_entity.type
_entity.pdbx_description
1 polymer ?
#
loop_
_entity_poly.entity_id
_entity_poly.type
_entity_poly.pdbx_seq_one_letter_code
_entity_poly.pdbx_strand_id
1 'polypeptide(L)'
;MVVLTVGLFGLGLGLFERTEIPGAVRFSRVYDNGGNQVIIVVEPSIIETELEATLKQAANDYFSYGRTAGIDNKLTIRARTLVHPETGESLPLYIGQVKRSLSVKNDENMEIDIFQEELKQLSKYQKLAKG
;
A
#
# COMPACT_ATOMS: atom_id res chain seq x y z
N MET A 1 -11.00 -7.65 -40.13
CA MET A 1 -11.52 -8.24 -38.87
C MET A 1 -10.52 -9.19 -38.22
N VAL A 2 -9.95 -10.17 -38.93
CA VAL A 2 -8.98 -11.13 -38.37
C VAL A 2 -7.84 -10.50 -37.56
N VAL A 3 -7.15 -9.47 -38.08
CA VAL A 3 -6.05 -8.80 -37.36
C VAL A 3 -6.50 -8.19 -36.03
N LEU A 4 -7.66 -7.52 -36.01
CA LEU A 4 -8.24 -6.94 -34.81
C LEU A 4 -8.64 -8.02 -33.81
N THR A 5 -9.32 -9.08 -34.27
CA THR A 5 -9.76 -10.19 -33.42
C THR A 5 -8.58 -10.91 -32.78
N VAL A 6 -7.53 -11.21 -33.55
CA VAL A 6 -6.32 -11.86 -33.04
C VAL A 6 -5.55 -10.92 -32.10
N GLY A 7 -5.46 -9.63 -32.42
CA GLY A 7 -4.81 -8.64 -31.56
C GLY A 7 -5.51 -8.46 -30.21
N LEU A 8 -6.83 -8.28 -30.21
CA LEU A 8 -7.65 -8.16 -28.99
C LEU A 8 -7.65 -9.46 -28.18
N PHE A 9 -7.75 -10.62 -28.84
CA PHE A 9 -7.67 -11.92 -28.17
C PHE A 9 -6.29 -12.14 -27.53
N GLY A 10 -5.21 -11.87 -28.26
CA GLY A 10 -3.84 -11.99 -27.76
C GLY A 10 -3.56 -11.08 -26.58
N LEU A 11 -4.02 -9.82 -26.61
CA LEU A 11 -3.92 -8.89 -25.48
C LEU A 11 -4.82 -9.30 -24.29
N GLY A 12 -5.91 -10.00 -24.55
CA GLY A 12 -6.84 -10.51 -23.53
C GLY A 12 -6.32 -11.73 -22.76
N LEU A 13 -5.22 -12.36 -23.19
CA LEU A 13 -4.62 -13.53 -22.51
C LEU A 13 -3.96 -13.19 -21.16
N GLY A 14 -3.94 -11.92 -20.75
CA GLY A 14 -3.44 -11.54 -19.43
C GLY A 14 -1.94 -11.79 -19.27
N LEU A 15 -1.14 -11.41 -20.27
CA LEU A 15 0.34 -11.57 -20.31
C LEU A 15 1.10 -10.75 -19.24
N PHE A 16 0.40 -10.21 -18.24
CA PHE A 16 0.98 -9.45 -17.15
C PHE A 16 0.77 -10.23 -15.85
N GLU A 17 1.82 -10.91 -15.41
CA GLU A 17 1.85 -11.44 -14.05
C GLU A 17 2.06 -10.29 -13.08
N ARG A 18 1.05 -10.02 -12.25
CA ARG A 18 1.22 -9.11 -11.12
C ARG A 18 2.14 -9.80 -10.12
N THR A 19 3.19 -9.11 -9.70
CA THR A 19 4.02 -9.59 -8.60
C THR A 19 3.20 -9.58 -7.32
N GLU A 20 2.93 -10.76 -6.77
CA GLU A 20 2.32 -10.93 -5.47
C GLU A 20 3.41 -11.20 -4.43
N ILE A 21 3.46 -10.37 -3.39
CA ILE A 21 4.36 -10.52 -2.26
C ILE A 21 3.65 -11.39 -1.21
N PRO A 22 4.21 -12.56 -0.86
CA PRO A 22 3.61 -13.44 0.13
C PRO A 22 3.36 -12.73 1.47
N GLY A 23 2.18 -12.95 2.05
CA GLY A 23 1.79 -12.35 3.33
C GLY A 23 1.26 -10.92 3.23
N ALA A 24 1.27 -10.29 2.06
CA ALA A 24 0.59 -9.01 1.86
C ALA A 24 -0.93 -9.20 1.96
N VAL A 25 -1.59 -8.34 2.74
CA VAL A 25 -3.05 -8.34 2.88
C VAL A 25 -3.68 -7.36 1.91
N ARG A 26 -5.01 -7.46 1.75
CA ARG A 26 -5.76 -6.53 0.92
C ARG A 26 -5.69 -5.11 1.51
N PHE A 27 -5.45 -4.14 0.64
CA PHE A 27 -5.51 -2.72 0.95
C PHE A 27 -6.30 -1.97 -0.12
N SER A 28 -6.70 -0.74 0.17
CA SER A 28 -7.26 0.18 -0.83
C SER A 28 -6.58 1.54 -0.79
N ARG A 29 -6.54 2.22 -1.93
CA ARG A 29 -5.99 3.57 -2.04
C ARG A 29 -7.01 4.59 -1.58
N VAL A 30 -6.64 5.43 -0.62
CA VAL A 30 -7.51 6.50 -0.13
C VAL A 30 -7.04 7.89 -0.56
N TYR A 31 -5.76 8.02 -0.93
CA TYR A 31 -5.21 9.26 -1.48
C TYR A 31 -4.03 8.95 -2.39
N ASP A 32 -3.91 9.72 -3.47
CA ASP A 32 -2.79 9.69 -4.40
C ASP A 32 -2.67 11.06 -5.05
N ASN A 33 -1.51 11.70 -4.92
CA ASN A 33 -1.28 13.01 -5.54
C ASN A 33 -0.75 12.92 -6.98
N GLY A 34 -0.61 11.71 -7.54
CA GLY A 34 0.03 11.48 -8.85
C GLY A 34 1.54 11.75 -8.88
N GLY A 35 2.10 12.31 -7.81
CA GLY A 35 3.51 12.62 -7.63
C GLY A 35 4.16 11.65 -6.65
N ASN A 36 4.74 12.17 -5.57
CA ASN A 36 5.55 11.39 -4.63
C ASN A 36 4.81 10.85 -3.40
N GLN A 37 3.47 10.88 -3.35
CA GLN A 37 2.73 10.45 -2.18
C GLN A 37 1.50 9.59 -2.51
N VAL A 38 1.38 8.48 -1.80
CA VAL A 38 0.19 7.62 -1.78
C VAL A 38 -0.18 7.32 -0.33
N ILE A 39 -1.48 7.24 -0.03
CA ILE A 39 -1.98 6.75 1.25
C ILE A 39 -2.90 5.56 0.96
N ILE A 40 -2.62 4.46 1.64
CA ILE A 40 -3.42 3.25 1.60
C ILE A 40 -4.12 3.03 2.94
N VAL A 41 -5.27 2.37 2.90
CA VAL A 41 -5.96 1.87 4.08
C VAL A 41 -5.89 0.35 4.13
N VAL A 42 -5.60 -0.19 5.31
CA VAL A 42 -5.58 -1.62 5.62
C VAL A 42 -6.56 -1.94 6.74
N GLU A 43 -6.95 -3.21 6.84
CA GLU A 43 -7.85 -3.66 7.89
C GLU A 43 -7.25 -3.42 9.28
N PRO A 44 -8.06 -3.04 10.28
CA PRO A 44 -7.57 -2.80 11.63
C PRO A 44 -6.94 -4.04 12.26
N SER A 45 -7.27 -5.26 11.82
CA SER A 45 -6.77 -6.54 12.35
C SER A 45 -5.36 -6.93 11.90
N ILE A 46 -4.71 -6.13 11.05
CA ILE A 46 -3.39 -6.42 10.48
C ILE A 46 -2.31 -6.57 11.56
N ILE A 47 -1.39 -7.52 11.37
CA ILE A 47 -0.19 -7.67 12.22
C ILE A 47 1.06 -7.06 11.55
N GLU A 48 2.13 -6.91 12.32
CA GLU A 48 3.38 -6.27 11.86
C GLU A 48 3.97 -6.90 10.58
N THR A 49 4.07 -8.24 10.54
CA THR A 49 4.63 -8.95 9.38
C THR A 49 3.78 -8.80 8.12
N GLU A 50 2.46 -8.83 8.28
CA GLU A 50 1.50 -8.55 7.20
C GLU A 50 1.61 -7.10 6.74
N LEU A 51 1.78 -6.14 7.65
CA LEU A 51 1.94 -4.74 7.34
C LEU A 51 3.22 -4.49 6.52
N GLU A 52 4.34 -5.08 6.92
CA GLU A 52 5.59 -4.99 6.18
C GLU A 52 5.44 -5.55 4.75
N ALA A 53 4.87 -6.75 4.61
CA ALA A 53 4.60 -7.36 3.31
C ALA A 53 3.65 -6.51 2.46
N THR A 54 2.62 -5.91 3.08
CA THR A 54 1.64 -5.04 2.43
C THR A 54 2.26 -3.74 1.94
N LEU A 55 3.16 -3.13 2.74
CA LEU A 55 3.91 -1.95 2.33
C LEU A 55 4.81 -2.26 1.13
N LYS A 56 5.51 -3.41 1.13
CA LYS A 56 6.28 -3.87 -0.03
C LYS A 56 5.40 -4.09 -1.26
N GLN A 57 4.22 -4.69 -1.09
CA GLN A 57 3.28 -4.92 -2.19
C GLN A 57 2.82 -3.59 -2.79
N ALA A 58 2.41 -2.64 -1.93
CA ALA A 58 2.00 -1.31 -2.35
C ALA A 58 3.14 -0.55 -3.03
N ALA A 59 4.38 -0.67 -2.52
CA ALA A 59 5.57 -0.12 -3.16
C ALA A 59 5.73 -0.62 -4.58
N ASN A 60 5.55 -1.91 -4.82
CA ASN A 60 5.59 -2.49 -6.16
C ASN A 60 4.42 -1.98 -7.04
N ASP A 61 3.19 -2.06 -6.54
CA ASP A 61 1.99 -1.72 -7.30
C ASP A 61 1.92 -0.26 -7.73
N TYR A 62 2.38 0.69 -6.90
CA TYR A 62 2.26 2.13 -7.18
C TYR A 62 3.47 2.74 -7.87
N PHE A 63 4.51 1.96 -8.16
CA PHE A 63 5.65 2.45 -8.90
C PHE A 63 5.28 2.80 -10.33
N SER A 64 5.72 3.99 -10.75
CA SER A 64 5.63 4.43 -12.14
C SER A 64 6.71 5.48 -12.40
N TYR A 65 7.44 5.29 -13.50
CA TYR A 65 8.45 6.24 -13.99
C TYR A 65 7.87 7.63 -14.33
N GLY A 66 6.57 7.72 -14.60
CA GLY A 66 5.90 8.96 -15.00
C GLY A 66 5.45 9.85 -13.85
N ARG A 67 5.69 9.46 -12.59
CA ARG A 67 5.25 10.24 -11.43
C ARG A 67 6.16 11.46 -11.26
N THR A 68 5.57 12.61 -10.94
CA THR A 68 6.34 13.80 -10.59
C THR A 68 7.06 13.55 -9.27
N ALA A 69 8.36 13.31 -9.35
CA ALA A 69 9.22 13.15 -8.20
C ALA A 69 9.33 14.47 -7.41
N GLY A 70 9.31 14.36 -6.08
CA GLY A 70 9.70 15.46 -5.21
C GLY A 70 11.22 15.65 -5.18
N ILE A 71 11.70 16.44 -4.23
CA ILE A 71 13.13 16.78 -4.08
C ILE A 71 14.03 15.54 -3.96
N ASP A 72 13.55 14.48 -3.34
CA ASP A 72 14.31 13.25 -3.04
C ASP A 72 14.12 12.13 -4.07
N ASN A 73 13.29 12.34 -5.09
CA ASN A 73 12.97 11.33 -6.12
C ASN A 73 12.49 9.98 -5.55
N LYS A 74 11.83 10.02 -4.39
CA LYS A 74 11.24 8.85 -3.73
C LYS A 74 9.72 8.97 -3.70
N LEU A 75 9.05 7.83 -3.82
CA LEU A 75 7.62 7.69 -3.54
C LEU A 75 7.45 7.28 -2.08
N THR A 76 6.71 8.08 -1.33
CA THR A 76 6.30 7.75 0.04
C THR A 76 4.89 7.17 0.03
N ILE A 77 4.74 5.96 0.53
CA ILE A 77 3.46 5.29 0.69
C ILE A 77 3.19 5.13 2.18
N ARG A 78 2.10 5.71 2.66
CA ARG A 78 1.72 5.64 4.07
C ARG A 78 0.55 4.69 4.25
N ALA A 79 0.69 3.73 5.16
CA ALA A 79 -0.39 2.85 5.56
C ALA A 79 -1.11 3.43 6.77
N ARG A 80 -2.43 3.53 6.66
CA ARG A 80 -3.30 3.83 7.79
C ARG A 80 -4.37 2.76 7.96
N THR A 81 -4.98 2.75 9.13
CA THR A 81 -6.23 2.05 9.38
C THR A 81 -7.26 3.03 9.94
N LEU A 82 -8.52 2.59 10.00
CA LEU A 82 -9.60 3.34 10.62
C LEU A 82 -10.00 2.62 11.91
N VAL A 83 -9.82 3.28 13.04
CA VAL A 83 -10.27 2.78 14.34
C VAL A 83 -11.50 3.54 14.80
N HIS A 84 -12.31 2.89 15.64
CA HIS A 84 -13.53 3.46 16.22
C HIS A 84 -13.42 3.41 17.75
N PRO A 85 -12.80 4.44 18.38
CA PRO A 85 -12.64 4.49 19.83
C PRO A 85 -13.97 4.52 20.58
N GLU A 86 -14.94 5.27 20.06
CA GLU A 86 -16.26 5.49 20.63
C GLU A 86 -17.34 5.40 19.55
N THR A 87 -18.59 5.27 19.98
CA THR A 87 -19.72 5.21 19.04
C THR A 87 -19.88 6.54 18.31
N GLY A 88 -19.80 6.51 16.98
CA GLY A 88 -19.88 7.71 16.15
C GLY A 88 -18.55 8.42 15.91
N GLU A 89 -17.45 7.94 16.52
CA GLU A 89 -16.12 8.49 16.31
C GLU A 89 -15.27 7.56 15.42
N SER A 90 -14.57 8.15 14.46
CA SER A 90 -13.66 7.43 13.57
C SER A 90 -12.34 8.18 13.47
N LEU A 91 -11.24 7.50 13.78
CA LEU A 91 -9.91 8.08 13.78
C LEU A 91 -9.02 7.35 12.77
N PRO A 92 -8.44 8.04 11.77
CA PRO A 92 -7.39 7.46 10.95
C PRO A 92 -6.10 7.33 11.76
N LEU A 93 -5.60 6.10 11.91
CA LEU A 93 -4.34 5.80 12.60
C LEU A 93 -3.30 5.35 11.57
N TYR A 94 -2.21 6.10 11.41
CA TYR A 94 -1.09 5.69 10.56
C TYR A 94 -0.23 4.68 11.32
N ILE A 95 0.08 3.56 10.69
CA ILE A 95 0.76 2.43 11.35
C ILE A 95 2.09 2.06 10.69
N GLY A 96 2.39 2.65 9.55
CA GLY A 96 3.69 2.52 8.91
C GLY A 96 3.79 3.27 7.60
N GLN A 97 4.97 3.23 7.01
CA GLN A 97 5.25 3.80 5.70
C GLN A 97 6.37 3.05 5.00
N VAL A 98 6.42 3.20 3.68
CA VAL A 98 7.56 2.82 2.86
C VAL A 98 7.96 3.98 1.97
N LYS A 99 9.26 4.19 1.83
CA LYS A 99 9.85 5.09 0.83
C LYS A 99 10.64 4.26 -0.15
N ARG A 100 10.35 4.43 -1.44
CA ARG A 100 11.04 3.74 -2.53
C ARG A 100 11.48 4.70 -3.61
N SER A 101 12.51 4.35 -4.37
CA SER A 101 12.93 5.07 -5.55
C SER A 101 11.84 5.11 -6.63
N LEU A 102 11.71 6.27 -7.29
CA LEU A 102 10.92 6.44 -8.51
C LEU A 102 11.74 6.21 -9.79
N SER A 103 13.06 6.02 -9.69
CA SER A 103 13.93 5.76 -10.85
C SER A 103 14.35 4.30 -10.99
N VAL A 104 14.23 3.50 -9.94
CA VAL A 104 14.64 2.09 -9.95
C VAL A 104 13.41 1.22 -9.70
N LYS A 105 13.10 0.33 -10.67
CA LYS A 105 11.93 -0.56 -10.57
C LYS A 105 12.09 -1.60 -9.46
N ASN A 106 13.25 -2.25 -9.41
CA ASN A 106 13.61 -3.22 -8.37
C ASN A 106 14.49 -2.51 -7.34
N ASP A 107 13.86 -1.87 -6.37
CA ASP A 107 14.57 -1.13 -5.33
C ASP A 107 14.84 -2.04 -4.14
N GLU A 108 16.09 -2.49 -3.99
CA GLU A 108 16.52 -3.28 -2.83
C GLU A 108 16.72 -2.42 -1.57
N ASN A 109 16.79 -1.09 -1.74
CA ASN A 109 17.08 -0.13 -0.67
C ASN A 109 15.82 0.63 -0.22
N MET A 110 14.65 0.00 -0.31
CA MET A 110 13.42 0.58 0.20
C MET A 110 13.51 0.77 1.71
N GLU A 111 13.13 1.96 2.18
CA GLU A 111 13.06 2.28 3.60
C GLU A 111 11.65 1.98 4.10
N ILE A 112 11.52 1.00 4.98
CA ILE A 112 10.24 0.64 5.60
C ILE A 112 10.30 1.04 7.07
N ASP A 113 9.37 1.89 7.48
CA ASP A 113 9.20 2.29 8.87
C ASP A 113 7.86 1.75 9.39
N ILE A 114 7.92 0.87 10.38
CA ILE A 114 6.75 0.41 11.12
C ILE A 114 6.60 1.25 12.38
N PHE A 115 5.41 1.83 12.58
CA PHE A 115 5.13 2.70 13.70
C PHE A 115 4.66 1.87 14.90
N GLN A 116 5.62 1.40 15.69
CA GLN A 116 5.40 0.42 16.77
C GLN A 116 4.42 0.91 17.84
N GLU A 117 4.46 2.19 18.19
CA GLU A 117 3.56 2.74 19.22
C GLU A 117 2.11 2.78 18.73
N GLU A 118 1.91 3.10 17.46
CA GLU A 118 0.62 3.12 16.78
C GLU A 118 0.06 1.70 16.60
N LEU A 119 0.91 0.70 16.32
CA LEU A 119 0.48 -0.71 16.33
C LEU A 119 0.05 -1.19 17.73
N LYS A 120 0.73 -0.75 18.79
CA LYS A 120 0.30 -1.03 20.18
C LYS A 120 -1.05 -0.36 20.48
N GLN A 121 -1.24 0.89 20.04
CA GLN A 121 -2.52 1.59 20.18
C GLN A 121 -3.64 0.90 19.39
N LEU A 122 -3.37 0.44 18.17
CA LEU A 122 -4.32 -0.33 17.36
C LEU A 122 -4.80 -1.58 18.11
N SER A 123 -3.86 -2.32 18.70
CA SER A 123 -4.17 -3.50 19.52
C SER A 123 -5.07 -3.17 20.72
N LYS A 124 -4.97 -1.97 21.28
CA LYS A 124 -5.86 -1.49 22.36
C LYS A 124 -7.28 -1.25 21.83
N TYR A 125 -7.43 -0.56 20.69
CA TYR A 125 -8.74 -0.30 20.09
C TYR A 125 -9.44 -1.58 19.63
N GLN A 126 -8.70 -2.55 19.10
CA GLN A 126 -9.25 -3.86 18.75
C GLN A 126 -9.83 -4.62 19.95
N LYS A 127 -9.19 -4.50 21.13
CA LYS A 127 -9.69 -5.14 22.36
C LYS A 127 -10.96 -4.48 22.87
N LEU A 128 -11.02 -3.15 22.81
CA LEU A 128 -12.21 -2.37 23.19
C LEU A 128 -13.41 -2.67 22.30
N ALA A 129 -13.21 -2.87 20.99
CA ALA A 129 -14.29 -3.19 20.06
C ALA A 129 -14.86 -4.62 20.20
N LYS A 130 -14.20 -5.51 20.97
CA LYS A 130 -14.62 -6.91 21.18
C LYS A 130 -15.28 -7.15 22.54
N GLY A 131 -15.28 -6.17 23.46
CA GLY A 131 -15.88 -6.25 24.79
C GLY A 131 -17.19 -5.48 24.85
#